data_AF-A0A518IGH5-F1
#
_entry.id   AF-A0A518IGH5-F1
#
_cell.length_a   1.000
_cell.length_b   1.000
_cell.length_c   1.000
_cell.angle_alpha   90.00
_cell.angle_beta   90.00
_cell.angle_gamma   90.00
#
_symmetry.space_group_name_H-M   'P 1'
#
loop_
_entity.id
_entity.type
_entity.pdbx_description
1 polymer ?
#
loop_
_entity_poly.entity_id
_entity_poly.type
_entity_poly.pdbx_seq_one_letter_code
_entity_poly.pdbx_strand_id
1 'polypeptide(L)'
;MDIDSLTNSHWYPVILREIQQEMNKLLKDDSGREGSLLHEIECIADQKKGWMISLSDPKLPQSIRDEIHLDYQRAESRERDIKLQLERRQKREQYMSELLNPELVLESLNRLDDVLAGENATRGNLELSLHIDRIECFTDGHVKMKLCRLGPLPHCIEFMKHNSSKPEGEEQSDMLDGPPEHQATPRRRAKLRVESIGPEGKELESAAAFATDPERFTGIGPEWFEEIEFDVPHEKHWYQIYASEVFHRRQEKELSYAKLAKEFDVTPPTVRAAVEYYLDTHPDAKDNVKLQCGGKRPPKYDLSKIGPEARVLWESRWSKLKLAEKYGCSPPTIDKALEWSYAQDGLSMPTKEELQKAIATRARKLLDEEKSLEEISDIMDCSDVTARRYLKMSFEAEGKTMPDLRRKSAGT
;
A
#
# COMPACT_ATOMS: atom_id res chain seq x y z
N MET A 1 21.90 11.56 -0.24
CA MET A 1 23.36 11.50 -0.53
C MET A 1 23.85 12.92 -0.76
N ASP A 2 25.05 13.30 -0.31
CA ASP A 2 25.65 14.63 -0.58
C ASP A 2 26.77 14.55 -1.64
N ILE A 3 27.14 15.71 -2.22
CA ILE A 3 28.09 15.79 -3.35
C ILE A 3 29.45 15.24 -2.95
N ASP A 4 29.88 15.49 -1.71
CA ASP A 4 31.15 14.99 -1.19
C ASP A 4 31.13 13.47 -1.04
N SER A 5 30.01 12.85 -0.63
CA SER A 5 29.89 11.39 -0.60
C SER A 5 29.85 10.76 -1.99
N LEU A 6 29.23 11.44 -2.97
CA LEU A 6 29.19 10.94 -4.36
C LEU A 6 30.58 11.01 -5.01
N THR A 7 31.26 12.15 -4.90
CA THR A 7 32.60 12.36 -5.48
C THR A 7 33.67 11.50 -4.82
N ASN A 8 33.56 11.24 -3.52
CA ASN A 8 34.46 10.33 -2.79
C ASN A 8 34.06 8.85 -2.90
N SER A 9 32.96 8.53 -3.59
CA SER A 9 32.57 7.13 -3.81
C SER A 9 33.57 6.41 -4.71
N HIS A 10 33.69 5.11 -4.55
CA HIS A 10 34.69 4.30 -5.26
C HIS A 10 34.34 4.11 -6.74
N TRP A 11 33.06 4.28 -7.09
CA TRP A 11 32.51 3.95 -8.39
C TRP A 11 32.29 5.19 -9.27
N TYR A 12 31.85 6.32 -8.69
CA TYR A 12 31.47 7.51 -9.48
C TYR A 12 32.64 8.10 -10.27
N PRO A 13 33.85 8.29 -9.70
CA PRO A 13 35.00 8.78 -10.46
C PRO A 13 35.47 7.82 -11.57
N VAL A 14 35.23 6.51 -11.41
CA VAL A 14 35.57 5.50 -12.42
C VAL A 14 34.62 5.61 -13.60
N ILE A 15 33.31 5.61 -13.34
CA ILE A 15 32.28 5.75 -14.38
C ILE A 15 32.41 7.11 -15.07
N LEU A 16 32.57 8.20 -14.32
CA LEU A 16 32.76 9.54 -14.88
C LEU A 16 33.95 9.56 -15.87
N ARG A 17 35.07 8.93 -15.49
CA ARG A 17 36.26 8.87 -16.34
C ARG A 17 36.03 8.04 -17.60
N GLU A 18 35.37 6.88 -17.49
CA GLU A 18 35.05 6.03 -18.63
C GLU A 18 34.11 6.73 -19.62
N ILE A 19 33.05 7.37 -19.12
CA ILE A 19 32.11 8.13 -19.95
C ILE A 19 32.83 9.32 -20.59
N GLN A 20 33.64 10.08 -19.83
CA GLN A 20 34.46 11.17 -20.39
C GLN A 20 35.43 10.68 -21.47
N GLN A 21 36.03 9.49 -21.32
CA GLN A 21 36.92 8.92 -22.31
C GLN A 21 36.18 8.54 -23.60
N GLU A 22 35.04 7.85 -23.49
CA GLU A 22 34.21 7.52 -24.66
C GLU A 22 33.67 8.77 -25.34
N MET A 23 33.24 9.77 -24.58
CA MET A 23 32.80 11.06 -25.11
C MET A 23 33.93 11.80 -25.84
N ASN A 24 35.14 11.81 -25.28
CA ASN A 24 36.29 12.41 -25.95
C ASN A 24 36.68 11.66 -27.24
N LYS A 25 36.43 10.34 -27.33
CA LYS A 25 36.61 9.60 -28.59
C LYS A 25 35.59 10.04 -29.63
N LEU A 26 34.31 10.10 -29.26
CA LEU A 26 33.22 10.57 -30.14
C LEU A 26 33.45 11.99 -30.64
N LEU A 27 33.90 12.89 -29.76
CA LEU A 27 34.20 14.29 -30.14
C LEU A 27 35.47 14.41 -31.00
N LYS A 28 36.50 13.57 -30.77
CA LYS A 28 37.72 13.58 -31.60
C LYS A 28 37.41 13.25 -33.06
N ASP A 29 36.56 12.27 -33.32
CA ASP A 29 36.14 11.89 -34.66
C ASP A 29 35.35 13.00 -35.38
N ASP A 30 34.76 13.92 -34.62
CA ASP A 30 33.94 15.03 -35.13
C ASP A 30 34.64 16.40 -35.15
N SER A 31 35.72 16.59 -34.38
CA SER A 31 36.44 17.88 -34.25
C SER A 31 37.04 18.39 -35.57
N GLY A 32 37.59 17.48 -36.39
CA GLY A 32 38.10 17.83 -37.72
C GLY A 32 37.02 18.28 -38.70
N ARG A 33 35.76 17.87 -38.47
CA ARG A 33 34.63 18.24 -39.32
C ARG A 33 34.08 19.62 -39.00
N GLU A 34 34.11 20.06 -37.74
CA GLU A 34 33.59 21.38 -37.37
C GLU A 34 34.41 22.51 -38.02
N GLY A 35 35.74 22.43 -37.93
CA GLY A 35 36.62 23.39 -38.60
C GLY A 35 36.40 23.43 -40.12
N SER A 36 36.16 22.27 -40.74
CA SER A 36 35.83 22.19 -42.16
C SER A 36 34.47 22.84 -42.48
N LEU A 37 33.46 22.65 -41.63
CA LEU A 37 32.12 23.22 -41.83
C LEU A 37 32.11 24.74 -41.63
N LEU A 38 32.85 25.25 -40.65
CA LEU A 38 33.02 26.70 -40.43
C LEU A 38 33.75 27.35 -41.61
N HIS A 39 34.81 26.70 -42.11
CA HIS A 39 35.52 27.18 -43.30
C HIS A 39 34.64 27.12 -44.56
N GLU A 40 33.80 26.09 -44.70
CA GLU A 40 32.84 25.99 -45.81
C GLU A 40 31.80 27.13 -45.75
N ILE A 41 31.29 27.50 -44.57
CA ILE A 41 30.43 28.68 -44.39
C ILE A 41 31.15 29.96 -44.84
N GLU A 42 32.40 30.13 -44.46
CA GLU A 42 33.20 31.31 -44.84
C GLU A 42 33.39 31.38 -46.37
N CYS A 43 33.72 30.25 -47.00
CA CYS A 43 33.82 30.14 -48.46
C CYS A 43 32.49 30.46 -49.16
N ILE A 44 31.38 29.93 -48.65
CA ILE A 44 30.03 30.21 -49.18
C ILE A 44 29.70 31.70 -49.03
N ALA A 45 30.04 32.32 -47.90
CA ALA A 45 29.80 33.74 -47.68
C ALA A 45 30.55 34.62 -48.69
N ASP A 46 31.81 34.27 -49.00
CA ASP A 46 32.59 34.99 -50.00
C ASP A 46 32.10 34.76 -51.43
N GLN A 47 31.67 33.54 -51.78
CA GLN A 47 31.01 33.24 -53.06
C GLN A 47 29.72 34.05 -53.23
N LYS A 48 28.87 34.12 -52.19
CA LYS A 48 27.64 34.91 -52.20
C LYS A 48 27.90 36.41 -52.38
N LYS A 49 28.96 36.96 -51.76
CA LYS A 49 29.39 38.35 -52.00
C LYS A 49 29.81 38.55 -53.46
N GLY A 50 30.60 37.63 -54.01
CA GLY A 50 31.03 37.67 -55.41
C GLY A 50 29.86 37.65 -56.40
N TRP A 51 28.89 36.77 -56.19
CA TRP A 51 27.68 36.70 -57.00
C TRP A 51 26.81 37.96 -56.89
N MET A 52 26.70 38.54 -55.69
CA MET A 52 25.95 39.78 -55.47
C MET A 52 26.56 40.97 -56.23
N ILE A 53 27.91 41.04 -56.29
CA ILE A 53 28.62 42.04 -57.09
C ILE A 53 28.36 41.81 -58.58
N SER A 54 28.44 40.57 -59.06
CA SER A 54 28.17 40.23 -60.48
C SER A 54 26.73 40.52 -60.89
N LEU A 55 25.76 40.26 -60.03
CA LEU A 55 24.33 40.57 -60.28
C LEU A 55 24.04 42.08 -60.32
N SER A 56 24.93 42.89 -59.72
CA SER A 56 24.82 44.35 -59.72
C SER A 56 25.26 44.99 -61.05
N ASP A 57 25.92 44.25 -61.95
CA ASP A 57 26.26 44.74 -63.29
C ASP A 57 25.02 44.73 -64.21
N PRO A 58 24.53 45.89 -64.69
CA PRO A 58 23.36 45.98 -65.56
C PRO A 58 23.60 45.40 -66.97
N LYS A 59 24.85 45.17 -67.38
CA LYS A 59 25.20 44.66 -68.72
C LYS A 59 25.23 43.13 -68.82
N LEU A 60 25.02 42.43 -67.71
CA LEU A 60 25.09 40.97 -67.67
C LEU A 60 23.91 40.31 -68.44
N PRO A 61 24.17 39.35 -69.35
CA PRO A 61 23.14 38.59 -70.06
C PRO A 61 22.18 37.87 -69.11
N GLN A 62 20.89 37.83 -69.44
CA GLN A 62 19.85 37.23 -68.59
C GLN A 62 20.10 35.75 -68.28
N SER A 63 20.60 34.98 -69.25
CA SER A 63 20.93 33.56 -69.06
C SER A 63 21.97 33.34 -67.96
N ILE A 64 22.95 34.26 -67.83
CA ILE A 64 23.99 34.20 -66.81
C ILE A 64 23.45 34.67 -65.46
N ARG A 65 22.53 35.66 -65.44
CA ARG A 65 21.84 36.07 -64.21
C ARG A 65 21.04 34.90 -63.61
N ASP A 66 20.30 34.17 -64.45
CA ASP A 66 19.48 33.05 -64.00
C ASP A 66 20.34 31.91 -63.42
N GLU A 67 21.51 31.64 -64.04
CA GLU A 67 22.48 30.66 -63.55
C GLU A 67 23.09 31.08 -62.19
N ILE A 68 23.50 32.35 -62.06
CA ILE A 68 24.02 32.89 -60.79
C ILE A 68 22.93 32.85 -59.70
N HIS A 69 21.67 33.12 -60.03
CA HIS A 69 20.56 33.01 -59.09
C HIS A 69 20.36 31.57 -58.59
N LEU A 70 20.46 30.59 -59.49
CA LEU A 70 20.34 29.18 -59.13
C LEU A 70 21.47 28.73 -58.19
N ASP A 71 22.71 29.11 -58.50
CA ASP A 71 23.86 28.80 -57.66
C ASP A 71 23.82 29.52 -56.31
N TYR A 72 23.33 30.75 -56.28
CA TYR A 72 23.07 31.47 -55.04
C TYR A 72 22.06 30.74 -54.15
N GLN A 73 20.95 30.24 -54.72
CA GLN A 73 19.94 29.47 -53.98
C GLN A 73 20.52 28.15 -53.43
N ARG A 74 21.34 27.45 -54.22
CA ARG A 74 22.03 26.20 -53.78
C ARG A 74 22.99 26.47 -52.63
N ALA A 75 23.76 27.55 -52.70
CA ALA A 75 24.67 27.93 -51.64
C ALA A 75 23.92 28.34 -50.36
N GLU A 76 22.78 29.02 -50.50
CA GLU A 76 21.93 29.36 -49.36
C GLU A 76 21.30 28.12 -48.70
N SER A 77 20.84 27.13 -49.48
CA SER A 77 20.37 25.87 -48.90
C SER A 77 21.49 25.13 -48.18
N ARG A 78 22.70 25.09 -48.78
CA ARG A 78 23.86 24.46 -48.16
C ARG A 78 24.28 25.16 -46.87
N GLU A 79 24.28 26.48 -46.85
CA GLU A 79 24.57 27.29 -45.65
C GLU A 79 23.57 26.98 -44.51
N ARG A 80 22.28 26.86 -44.83
CA ARG A 80 21.24 26.48 -43.85
C ARG A 80 21.48 25.07 -43.30
N ASP A 81 21.80 24.11 -44.16
CA ASP A 81 22.08 22.73 -43.75
C ASP A 81 23.29 22.65 -42.81
N ILE A 82 24.37 23.38 -43.13
CA ILE A 82 25.58 23.41 -42.29
C ILE A 82 25.27 24.06 -40.94
N LYS A 83 24.56 25.18 -40.91
CA LYS A 83 24.13 25.84 -39.66
C LYS A 83 23.32 24.90 -38.77
N LEU A 84 22.40 24.15 -39.35
CA LEU A 84 21.58 23.17 -38.63
C LEU A 84 22.41 21.99 -38.11
N GLN A 85 23.45 21.56 -38.85
CA GLN A 85 24.40 20.56 -38.36
C GLN A 85 25.24 21.08 -37.19
N LEU A 86 25.71 22.33 -37.24
CA LEU A 86 26.46 22.95 -36.14
C LEU A 86 25.58 23.14 -34.90
N GLU A 87 24.32 23.58 -35.05
CA GLU A 87 23.40 23.73 -33.93
C GLU A 87 23.09 22.38 -33.26
N ARG A 88 22.88 21.32 -34.05
CA ARG A 88 22.69 19.95 -33.52
C ARG A 88 23.92 19.47 -32.75
N ARG A 89 25.13 19.81 -33.21
CA ARG A 89 26.39 19.49 -32.51
C ARG A 89 26.48 20.23 -31.18
N GLN A 90 26.27 21.54 -31.18
CA GLN A 90 26.28 22.35 -29.95
C GLN A 90 25.27 21.85 -28.92
N LYS A 91 24.04 21.53 -29.34
CA LYS A 91 23.03 20.93 -28.45
C LYS A 91 23.46 19.58 -27.89
N ARG A 92 24.13 18.75 -28.70
CA ARG A 92 24.66 17.46 -28.23
C ARG A 92 25.77 17.66 -27.20
N GLU A 93 26.70 18.60 -27.43
CA GLU A 93 27.76 18.93 -26.47
C GLU A 93 27.22 19.50 -25.16
N GLN A 94 26.24 20.40 -25.24
CA GLN A 94 25.55 20.94 -24.07
C GLN A 94 24.87 19.82 -23.27
N TYR A 95 24.03 19.01 -23.92
CA TYR A 95 23.38 17.85 -23.31
C TYR A 95 24.39 16.90 -22.65
N MET A 96 25.50 16.65 -23.33
CA MET A 96 26.59 15.81 -22.85
C MET A 96 27.29 16.38 -21.62
N SER A 97 27.48 17.71 -21.56
CA SER A 97 28.05 18.39 -20.40
C SER A 97 27.10 18.37 -19.20
N GLU A 98 25.80 18.48 -19.44
CA GLU A 98 24.75 18.39 -18.41
C GLU A 98 24.67 16.98 -17.84
N LEU A 99 24.75 15.94 -18.67
CA LEU A 99 24.72 14.53 -18.23
C LEU A 99 25.84 14.17 -17.24
N LEU A 100 27.00 14.82 -17.39
CA LEU A 100 28.18 14.60 -16.55
C LEU A 100 28.25 15.54 -15.33
N ASN A 101 27.28 16.43 -15.15
CA ASN A 101 27.27 17.36 -14.03
C ASN A 101 27.03 16.60 -12.71
N PRO A 102 27.96 16.65 -11.74
CA PRO A 102 27.82 15.95 -10.46
C PRO A 102 26.58 16.35 -9.66
N GLU A 103 26.13 17.60 -9.77
CA GLU A 103 24.94 18.09 -9.08
C GLU A 103 23.68 17.44 -9.64
N LEU A 104 23.56 17.37 -10.97
CA LEU A 104 22.42 16.74 -11.66
C LEU A 104 22.39 15.22 -11.46
N VAL A 105 23.56 14.57 -11.45
CA VAL A 105 23.65 13.13 -11.15
C VAL A 105 23.20 12.86 -9.72
N LEU A 106 23.60 13.68 -8.75
CA LEU A 106 23.20 13.54 -7.36
C LEU A 106 21.69 13.77 -7.17
N GLU A 107 21.14 14.81 -7.80
CA GLU A 107 19.70 15.05 -7.82
C GLU A 107 18.95 13.85 -8.39
N SER A 108 19.42 13.31 -9.51
CA SER A 108 18.84 12.13 -10.15
C SER A 108 18.91 10.88 -9.25
N LEU A 109 20.02 10.67 -8.54
CA LEU A 109 20.20 9.53 -7.62
C LEU A 109 19.32 9.66 -6.37
N ASN A 110 19.18 10.86 -5.81
CA ASN A 110 18.30 11.09 -4.67
C ASN A 110 16.83 10.90 -5.07
N ARG A 111 16.47 11.34 -6.28
CA ARG A 111 15.13 11.12 -6.85
C ARG A 111 14.88 9.67 -7.27
N LEU A 112 15.92 8.89 -7.54
CA LEU A 112 15.77 7.49 -7.95
C LEU A 112 15.05 6.68 -6.88
N ASP A 113 15.26 6.97 -5.60
CA ASP A 113 14.54 6.34 -4.49
C ASP A 113 13.03 6.62 -4.57
N ASP A 114 12.64 7.90 -4.75
CA ASP A 114 11.24 8.31 -4.92
C ASP A 114 10.59 7.71 -6.17
N VAL A 115 11.38 7.56 -7.25
CA VAL A 115 10.93 6.90 -8.48
C VAL A 115 10.71 5.43 -8.19
N LEU A 116 11.71 4.70 -7.69
CA LEU A 116 11.62 3.26 -7.42
C LEU A 116 10.56 2.89 -6.37
N ALA A 117 10.33 3.76 -5.38
CA ALA A 117 9.26 3.60 -4.40
C ALA A 117 7.85 3.88 -4.97
N GLY A 118 7.77 4.56 -6.11
CA GLY A 118 6.53 4.91 -6.79
C GLY A 118 6.00 3.83 -7.75
N GLU A 119 4.76 4.02 -8.20
CA GLU A 119 4.21 3.25 -9.32
C GLU A 119 4.89 3.68 -10.63
N ASN A 120 5.79 2.84 -11.17
CA ASN A 120 6.44 3.08 -12.45
C ASN A 120 5.80 2.23 -13.54
N ALA A 121 4.96 2.85 -14.37
CA ALA A 121 4.58 2.24 -15.63
C ALA A 121 5.82 2.13 -16.54
N THR A 122 6.08 0.95 -17.11
CA THR A 122 7.05 0.85 -18.20
C THR A 122 6.51 1.57 -19.43
N ARG A 123 7.38 1.92 -20.39
CA ARG A 123 6.95 2.46 -21.69
C ARG A 123 5.92 1.54 -22.36
N GLY A 124 6.13 0.23 -22.32
CA GLY A 124 5.16 -0.74 -22.84
C GLY A 124 3.81 -0.67 -22.13
N ASN A 125 3.80 -0.55 -20.79
CA ASN A 125 2.56 -0.38 -20.04
C ASN A 125 1.82 0.92 -20.42
N LEU A 126 2.57 2.00 -20.68
CA LEU A 126 2.02 3.28 -21.11
C LEU A 126 1.43 3.17 -22.53
N GLU A 127 2.15 2.58 -23.47
CA GLU A 127 1.68 2.37 -24.85
C GLU A 127 0.42 1.49 -24.88
N LEU A 128 0.38 0.42 -24.08
CA LEU A 128 -0.84 -0.40 -23.92
C LEU A 128 -1.98 0.40 -23.27
N SER A 129 -1.66 1.24 -22.28
CA SER A 129 -2.67 2.08 -21.61
C SER A 129 -3.30 3.08 -22.56
N LEU A 130 -2.60 3.55 -23.59
CA LEU A 130 -3.20 4.45 -24.60
C LEU A 130 -4.42 3.80 -25.26
N HIS A 131 -4.39 2.49 -25.49
CA HIS A 131 -5.50 1.76 -26.11
C HIS A 131 -6.63 1.43 -25.15
N ILE A 132 -6.35 1.17 -23.88
CA ILE A 132 -7.39 0.75 -22.95
C ILE A 132 -8.24 1.98 -22.61
N ASP A 133 -9.57 1.90 -22.62
CA ASP A 133 -10.50 2.92 -22.09
C ASP A 133 -10.67 2.73 -20.58
N ARG A 134 -11.22 1.58 -20.18
CA ARG A 134 -11.45 1.17 -18.79
C ARG A 134 -11.33 -0.35 -18.63
N ILE A 135 -11.02 -0.76 -17.40
CA ILE A 135 -11.00 -2.16 -16.98
C ILE A 135 -11.98 -2.27 -15.82
N GLU A 136 -12.99 -3.12 -15.99
CA GLU A 136 -13.99 -3.45 -14.99
C GLU A 136 -13.64 -4.82 -14.42
N CYS A 137 -13.38 -4.87 -13.11
CA CYS A 137 -13.11 -6.12 -12.41
C CYS A 137 -14.29 -6.45 -11.52
N PHE A 138 -14.86 -7.63 -11.71
CA PHE A 138 -16.00 -8.13 -10.95
C PHE A 138 -15.52 -9.05 -9.81
N THR A 139 -16.35 -9.24 -8.79
CA THR A 139 -16.00 -9.99 -7.58
C THR A 139 -15.91 -11.51 -7.79
N ASP A 140 -16.49 -12.00 -8.87
CA ASP A 140 -16.47 -13.39 -9.32
C ASP A 140 -15.19 -13.76 -10.10
N GLY A 141 -14.29 -12.80 -10.31
CA GLY A 141 -13.07 -12.99 -11.11
C GLY A 141 -13.27 -12.73 -12.59
N HIS A 142 -14.47 -12.33 -13.03
CA HIS A 142 -14.71 -11.84 -14.38
C HIS A 142 -14.03 -10.47 -14.58
N VAL A 143 -13.38 -10.27 -15.72
CA VAL A 143 -12.76 -8.99 -16.08
C VAL A 143 -13.20 -8.59 -17.47
N LYS A 144 -13.74 -7.38 -17.56
CA LYS A 144 -14.13 -6.74 -18.81
C LYS A 144 -13.20 -5.57 -19.11
N MET A 145 -12.52 -5.64 -20.25
CA MET A 145 -11.61 -4.60 -20.71
C MET A 145 -12.18 -3.95 -21.96
N LYS A 146 -12.46 -2.65 -21.88
CA LYS A 146 -12.87 -1.85 -23.02
C LYS A 146 -11.65 -1.17 -23.63
N LEU A 147 -11.43 -1.38 -24.93
CA LEU A 147 -10.34 -0.83 -25.72
C LEU A 147 -10.86 0.19 -26.71
N CYS A 148 -10.05 1.20 -27.04
CA CYS A 148 -10.28 2.17 -28.10
C CYS A 148 -9.17 2.04 -29.15
N ARG A 149 -9.55 1.83 -30.40
CA ARG A 149 -8.62 1.65 -31.53
C ARG A 149 -7.80 2.91 -31.85
N LEU A 150 -8.33 4.08 -31.49
CA LEU A 150 -7.70 5.37 -31.73
C LEU A 150 -6.82 5.86 -30.57
N GLY A 151 -6.70 5.08 -29.50
CA GLY A 151 -5.93 5.40 -28.31
C GLY A 151 -4.53 6.01 -28.55
N PRO A 152 -3.69 5.44 -29.43
CA PRO A 152 -2.35 5.96 -29.70
C PRO A 152 -2.31 7.24 -30.55
N LEU A 153 -3.45 7.69 -31.07
CA LEU A 153 -3.56 8.81 -32.00
C LEU A 153 -4.39 9.95 -31.36
N PRO A 154 -3.87 10.62 -30.31
CA PRO A 154 -4.61 11.64 -29.57
C PRO A 154 -5.08 12.80 -30.47
N HIS A 155 -4.26 13.20 -31.45
CA HIS A 155 -4.62 14.24 -32.42
C HIS A 155 -5.84 13.87 -33.29
N CYS A 156 -6.01 12.59 -33.63
CA CYS A 156 -7.17 12.13 -34.39
C CYS A 156 -8.44 12.20 -33.55
N ILE A 157 -8.32 11.93 -32.26
CA ILE A 157 -9.43 12.00 -31.30
C ILE A 157 -9.91 13.44 -31.15
N GLU A 158 -9.00 14.41 -30.99
CA GLU A 158 -9.35 15.83 -30.96
C GLU A 158 -10.07 16.26 -32.24
N PHE A 159 -9.56 15.86 -33.40
CA PHE A 159 -10.19 16.16 -34.70
C PHE A 159 -11.61 15.57 -34.81
N MET A 160 -11.82 14.34 -34.33
CA MET A 160 -13.15 13.72 -34.35
C MET A 160 -14.11 14.38 -33.36
N LYS A 161 -13.65 14.78 -32.16
CA LYS A 161 -14.46 15.54 -31.19
C LYS A 161 -14.96 16.86 -31.79
N HIS A 162 -14.15 17.53 -32.61
CA HIS A 162 -14.55 18.77 -33.28
C HIS A 162 -15.53 18.56 -34.45
N ASN A 163 -15.48 17.41 -35.12
CA ASN A 163 -16.40 17.08 -36.21
C ASN A 163 -17.68 16.37 -35.75
N SER A 164 -17.68 15.83 -34.53
CA SER A 164 -18.87 15.30 -33.86
C SER A 164 -19.69 16.43 -33.23
N SER A 165 -20.06 17.45 -34.00
CA SER A 165 -21.19 18.29 -33.65
C SER A 165 -22.46 17.45 -33.83
N LYS A 166 -22.88 16.74 -32.78
CA LYS A 166 -24.17 16.04 -32.80
C LYS A 166 -25.30 17.08 -32.95
N PRO A 167 -26.34 16.80 -33.75
CA PRO A 167 -27.57 17.58 -33.71
C PRO A 167 -28.20 17.45 -32.33
N GLU A 168 -28.72 18.54 -31.80
CA GLU A 168 -29.52 18.58 -30.58
C GLU A 168 -30.71 17.62 -30.72
N GLY A 169 -30.79 16.62 -29.85
CA GLY A 169 -31.95 15.73 -29.77
C GLY A 169 -31.60 14.25 -29.91
N GLU A 170 -30.83 13.71 -28.98
CA GLU A 170 -30.87 12.29 -28.62
C GLU A 170 -30.32 12.16 -27.19
N GLU A 171 -31.17 12.51 -26.23
CA GLU A 171 -31.12 11.92 -24.89
C GLU A 171 -31.50 10.44 -25.05
N GLN A 172 -30.51 9.58 -25.32
CA GLN A 172 -30.61 8.15 -25.09
C GLN A 172 -29.53 7.81 -24.05
N SER A 173 -29.89 7.56 -22.79
CA SER A 173 -30.56 6.32 -22.35
C SER A 173 -29.72 5.08 -22.63
N ASP A 174 -28.48 5.06 -22.17
CA ASP A 174 -27.79 3.81 -21.78
C ASP A 174 -27.71 3.74 -20.25
N MET A 175 -28.86 3.84 -19.59
CA MET A 175 -29.11 3.18 -18.32
C MET A 175 -29.71 1.83 -18.69
N LEU A 176 -28.86 0.88 -19.08
CA LEU A 176 -29.27 -0.51 -19.17
C LEU A 176 -29.69 -0.97 -17.77
N ASP A 177 -30.98 -1.25 -17.62
CA ASP A 177 -31.60 -2.02 -16.54
C ASP A 177 -30.98 -3.44 -16.49
N GLY A 178 -29.73 -3.54 -16.09
CA GLY A 178 -29.14 -4.76 -15.55
C GLY A 178 -29.43 -4.85 -14.05
N PRO A 179 -29.48 -6.06 -13.45
CA PRO A 179 -29.48 -6.21 -11.99
C PRO A 179 -28.30 -5.42 -11.41
N PRO A 180 -28.30 -5.05 -10.09
CA PRO A 180 -27.24 -4.23 -9.50
C PRO A 180 -25.93 -5.02 -9.46
N GLU A 181 -25.29 -5.16 -10.62
CA GLU A 181 -24.05 -5.86 -10.82
C GLU A 181 -22.96 -4.90 -10.39
N HIS A 182 -22.52 -5.12 -9.14
CA HIS A 182 -21.16 -4.93 -8.66
C HIS A 182 -20.52 -3.62 -9.12
N GLN A 183 -20.55 -2.61 -8.25
CA GLN A 183 -19.79 -1.36 -8.41
C GLN A 183 -18.30 -1.66 -8.66
N ALA A 184 -17.91 -1.73 -9.94
CA ALA A 184 -16.53 -1.85 -10.33
C ALA A 184 -15.83 -0.52 -10.00
N THR A 185 -14.76 -0.59 -9.22
CA THR A 185 -13.93 0.59 -8.95
C THR A 185 -12.91 0.75 -10.06
N PRO A 186 -12.91 1.88 -10.80
CA PRO A 186 -11.95 2.08 -11.87
C PRO A 186 -10.54 2.18 -11.28
N ARG A 187 -9.63 1.34 -11.75
CA ARG A 187 -8.22 1.37 -11.32
C ARG A 187 -7.54 2.63 -11.88
N ARG A 188 -6.96 3.45 -11.00
CA ARG A 188 -6.08 4.56 -11.40
C ARG A 188 -4.86 4.01 -12.14
N ARG A 189 -4.50 4.65 -13.25
CA ARG A 189 -3.37 4.27 -14.09
C ARG A 189 -2.10 4.95 -13.60
N ALA A 190 -1.02 4.18 -13.52
CA ALA A 190 0.27 4.67 -13.08
C ALA A 190 0.86 5.65 -14.11
N LYS A 191 1.38 6.79 -13.64
CA LYS A 191 2.12 7.77 -14.45
C LYS A 191 3.59 7.36 -14.51
N LEU A 192 4.21 7.44 -15.69
CA LEU A 192 5.66 7.33 -15.80
C LEU A 192 6.30 8.51 -15.03
N ARG A 193 7.07 8.22 -13.98
CA ARG A 193 7.72 9.25 -13.13
C ARG A 193 9.14 9.61 -13.56
N VAL A 194 9.61 9.00 -14.65
CA VAL A 194 10.93 9.24 -15.21
C VAL A 194 10.85 10.43 -16.17
N GLU A 195 11.45 11.55 -15.78
CA GLU A 195 11.75 12.62 -16.72
C GLU A 195 12.70 12.07 -17.78
N SER A 196 12.21 12.03 -19.01
CA SER A 196 13.04 11.58 -20.12
C SER A 196 13.79 12.80 -20.63
N ILE A 197 15.10 12.79 -20.44
CA ILE A 197 15.98 13.91 -20.79
C ILE A 197 16.07 13.95 -22.33
N GLY A 198 15.26 14.81 -22.97
CA GLY A 198 15.26 14.99 -24.42
C GLY A 198 13.85 15.16 -25.04
N PRO A 199 13.76 15.29 -26.37
CA PRO A 199 12.49 15.45 -27.09
C PRO A 199 11.55 14.24 -26.90
N GLU A 200 12.10 13.03 -26.81
CA GLU A 200 11.34 11.80 -26.55
C GLU A 200 10.60 11.83 -25.20
N GLY A 201 11.09 12.60 -24.23
CA GLY A 201 10.44 12.68 -22.92
C GLY A 201 9.21 13.56 -22.86
N LYS A 202 9.17 14.61 -23.68
CA LYS A 202 7.97 15.43 -23.82
C LYS A 202 6.83 14.65 -24.47
N GLU A 203 7.15 13.81 -25.45
CA GLU A 203 6.18 12.90 -26.08
C GLU A 203 5.64 11.87 -25.07
N LEU A 204 6.52 11.27 -24.27
CA LEU A 204 6.12 10.32 -23.23
C LEU A 204 5.29 10.95 -22.12
N GLU A 205 5.61 12.17 -21.70
CA GLU A 205 4.83 12.90 -20.70
C GLU A 205 3.43 13.26 -21.22
N SER A 206 3.34 13.72 -22.47
CA SER A 206 2.05 13.99 -23.14
C SER A 206 1.22 12.71 -23.27
N ALA A 207 1.84 11.60 -23.66
CA ALA A 207 1.19 10.30 -23.77
C ALA A 207 0.73 9.77 -22.40
N ALA A 208 1.53 9.97 -21.34
CA ALA A 208 1.15 9.63 -19.97
C ALA A 208 -0.05 10.45 -19.51
N ALA A 209 -0.03 11.77 -19.72
CA ALA A 209 -1.13 12.66 -19.36
C ALA A 209 -2.43 12.24 -20.05
N PHE A 210 -2.35 11.99 -21.37
CA PHE A 210 -3.48 11.48 -22.14
C PHE A 210 -3.97 10.13 -21.59
N ALA A 211 -3.08 9.14 -21.38
CA ALA A 211 -3.46 7.82 -20.88
C ALA A 211 -4.14 7.84 -19.49
N THR A 212 -3.86 8.86 -18.67
CA THR A 212 -4.43 9.04 -17.33
C THR A 212 -5.75 9.81 -17.29
N ASP A 213 -6.12 10.50 -18.38
CA ASP A 213 -7.35 11.30 -18.43
C ASP A 213 -8.59 10.40 -18.56
N PRO A 214 -9.52 10.39 -17.58
CA PRO A 214 -10.73 9.57 -17.63
C PRO A 214 -11.70 9.97 -18.75
N GLU A 215 -11.65 11.20 -19.25
CA GLU A 215 -12.57 11.72 -20.27
C GLU A 215 -11.93 11.79 -21.67
N ARG A 216 -10.76 11.16 -21.84
CA ARG A 216 -9.98 11.27 -23.09
C ARG A 216 -10.73 10.80 -24.34
N PHE A 217 -11.66 9.85 -24.19
CA PHE A 217 -12.46 9.31 -25.29
C PHE A 217 -13.91 9.83 -25.34
N THR A 218 -14.28 10.81 -24.51
CA THR A 218 -15.63 11.39 -24.52
C THR A 218 -15.97 11.97 -25.90
N GLY A 219 -17.12 11.61 -26.45
CA GLY A 219 -17.60 12.07 -27.76
C GLY A 219 -17.18 11.18 -28.95
N ILE A 220 -16.38 10.13 -28.73
CA ILE A 220 -16.10 9.13 -29.76
C ILE A 220 -17.27 8.13 -29.84
N GLY A 221 -17.67 7.76 -31.06
CA GLY A 221 -18.73 6.78 -31.29
C GLY A 221 -18.34 5.35 -30.87
N PRO A 222 -19.34 4.48 -30.57
CA PRO A 222 -19.11 3.12 -30.10
C PRO A 222 -18.34 2.24 -31.09
N GLU A 223 -18.34 2.57 -32.39
CA GLU A 223 -17.66 1.84 -33.45
C GLU A 223 -16.13 1.78 -33.31
N TRP A 224 -15.56 2.68 -32.51
CA TRP A 224 -14.12 2.72 -32.23
C TRP A 224 -13.71 1.92 -31.01
N PHE A 225 -14.68 1.32 -30.30
CA PHE A 225 -14.45 0.56 -29.10
C PHE A 225 -14.61 -0.93 -29.33
N GLU A 226 -13.81 -1.69 -28.60
CA GLU A 226 -13.84 -3.16 -28.58
C GLU A 226 -13.84 -3.63 -27.13
N GLU A 227 -14.71 -4.58 -26.81
CA GLU A 227 -14.81 -5.15 -25.48
C GLU A 227 -14.22 -6.55 -25.47
N ILE A 228 -13.25 -6.77 -24.60
CA ILE A 228 -12.63 -8.07 -24.37
C ILE A 228 -13.00 -8.52 -22.97
N GLU A 229 -13.60 -9.69 -22.89
CA GLU A 229 -14.01 -10.33 -21.65
C GLU A 229 -13.13 -11.55 -21.41
N PHE A 230 -12.63 -11.68 -20.20
CA PHE A 230 -11.86 -12.85 -19.77
C PHE A 230 -12.04 -13.10 -18.29
N ASP A 231 -12.04 -14.38 -17.92
CA ASP A 231 -12.09 -14.80 -16.53
C ASP A 231 -10.68 -14.96 -16.00
N VAL A 232 -10.38 -14.30 -14.88
CA VAL A 232 -9.12 -14.54 -14.17
C VAL A 232 -9.19 -15.94 -13.59
N PRO A 233 -8.35 -16.88 -14.05
CA PRO A 233 -8.37 -18.22 -13.51
C PRO A 233 -8.12 -18.14 -12.01
N HIS A 234 -9.03 -18.69 -11.20
CA HIS A 234 -8.74 -18.91 -9.80
C HIS A 234 -7.56 -19.86 -9.71
N GLU A 235 -6.37 -19.32 -9.45
CA GLU A 235 -5.22 -20.13 -9.12
C GLU A 235 -5.61 -21.00 -7.93
N LYS A 236 -5.68 -22.31 -8.17
CA LYS A 236 -5.98 -23.25 -7.09
C LYS A 236 -4.86 -23.11 -6.08
N HIS A 237 -5.21 -22.76 -4.85
CA HIS A 237 -4.24 -22.70 -3.79
C HIS A 237 -3.64 -24.09 -3.57
N TRP A 238 -2.40 -24.15 -3.08
CA TRP A 238 -1.68 -25.41 -2.84
C TRP A 238 -2.55 -26.45 -2.11
N TYR A 239 -3.31 -26.02 -1.10
CA TYR A 239 -4.17 -26.89 -0.31
C TYR A 239 -5.31 -27.53 -1.11
N GLN A 240 -5.76 -26.90 -2.21
CA GLN A 240 -6.79 -27.43 -3.09
C GLN A 240 -6.21 -28.41 -4.11
N ILE A 241 -4.99 -28.17 -4.59
CA ILE A 241 -4.31 -29.02 -5.58
C ILE A 241 -3.92 -30.35 -4.93
N TYR A 242 -3.31 -30.31 -3.74
CA TYR A 242 -2.76 -31.48 -3.06
C TYR A 242 -3.71 -32.10 -2.01
N ALA A 243 -4.98 -31.65 -1.97
CA ALA A 243 -5.97 -32.08 -0.98
C ALA A 243 -6.12 -33.61 -0.90
N SER A 244 -6.26 -34.26 -2.06
CA SER A 244 -6.43 -35.72 -2.15
C SER A 244 -5.20 -36.48 -1.70
N GLU A 245 -4.02 -36.08 -2.20
CA GLU A 245 -2.75 -36.72 -1.86
C GLU A 245 -2.45 -36.61 -0.37
N VAL A 246 -2.61 -35.42 0.22
CA VAL A 246 -2.41 -35.19 1.65
C VAL A 246 -3.40 -36.01 2.50
N PHE A 247 -4.67 -36.07 2.09
CA PHE A 247 -5.69 -36.83 2.81
C PHE A 247 -5.42 -38.34 2.78
N HIS A 248 -5.15 -38.92 1.61
CA HIS A 248 -4.82 -40.35 1.49
C HIS A 248 -3.54 -40.68 2.26
N ARG A 249 -2.51 -39.84 2.14
CA ARG A 249 -1.24 -40.04 2.84
C ARG A 249 -1.40 -40.01 4.36
N ARG A 250 -2.31 -39.16 4.84
CA ARG A 250 -2.70 -39.11 6.26
C ARG A 250 -3.39 -40.40 6.70
N GLN A 251 -4.37 -40.90 5.94
CA GLN A 251 -5.08 -42.14 6.27
C GLN A 251 -4.17 -43.37 6.25
N GLU A 252 -3.30 -43.50 5.24
CA GLU A 252 -2.42 -44.66 5.07
C GLU A 252 -1.39 -44.81 6.19
N LYS A 253 -0.80 -43.70 6.64
CA LYS A 253 0.32 -43.70 7.59
C LYS A 253 -0.03 -43.20 8.99
N GLU A 254 -1.28 -42.79 9.22
CA GLU A 254 -1.77 -42.21 10.48
C GLU A 254 -0.88 -41.06 11.01
N LEU A 255 -0.36 -40.23 10.10
CA LEU A 255 0.60 -39.17 10.45
C LEU A 255 -0.07 -37.93 11.05
N SER A 256 0.61 -37.33 12.02
CA SER A 256 0.23 -36.00 12.52
C SER A 256 0.40 -34.90 11.49
N TYR A 257 -0.42 -33.84 11.58
CA TYR A 257 -0.31 -32.65 10.74
C TYR A 257 1.11 -32.06 10.70
N ALA A 258 1.87 -32.12 11.81
CA ALA A 258 3.25 -31.63 11.86
C ALA A 258 4.25 -32.52 11.10
N LYS A 259 3.99 -33.82 10.99
CA LYS A 259 4.82 -34.75 10.20
C LYS A 259 4.49 -34.65 8.72
N LEU A 260 3.21 -34.57 8.37
CA LEU A 260 2.76 -34.30 7.00
C LEU A 260 3.30 -32.97 6.48
N ALA A 261 3.24 -31.92 7.30
CA ALA A 261 3.83 -30.62 6.98
C ALA A 261 5.31 -30.73 6.58
N LYS A 262 6.09 -31.55 7.29
CA LYS A 262 7.48 -31.82 6.93
C LYS A 262 7.65 -32.67 5.67
N GLU A 263 6.78 -33.64 5.41
CA GLU A 263 6.85 -34.45 4.18
C GLU A 263 6.57 -33.61 2.92
N PHE A 264 5.65 -32.65 3.02
CA PHE A 264 5.23 -31.80 1.90
C PHE A 264 5.93 -30.43 1.85
N ASP A 265 6.90 -30.17 2.74
CA ASP A 265 7.61 -28.89 2.90
C ASP A 265 6.68 -27.66 3.01
N VAL A 266 5.60 -27.80 3.78
CA VAL A 266 4.59 -26.75 4.01
C VAL A 266 4.29 -26.58 5.49
N THR A 267 3.51 -25.55 5.84
CA THR A 267 3.13 -25.32 7.25
C THR A 267 2.01 -26.25 7.71
N PRO A 268 1.94 -26.63 9.01
CA PRO A 268 0.84 -27.44 9.54
C PRO A 268 -0.58 -26.88 9.29
N PRO A 269 -0.81 -25.55 9.34
CA PRO A 269 -2.08 -24.96 8.92
C PRO A 269 -2.45 -25.26 7.47
N THR A 270 -1.49 -25.18 6.54
CA THR A 270 -1.71 -25.46 5.11
C THR A 270 -2.13 -26.91 4.87
N VAL A 271 -1.48 -27.85 5.56
CA VAL A 271 -1.87 -29.28 5.50
C VAL A 271 -3.25 -29.53 6.10
N ARG A 272 -3.58 -28.84 7.20
CA ARG A 272 -4.91 -28.93 7.81
C ARG A 272 -5.98 -28.43 6.85
N ALA A 273 -5.77 -27.27 6.24
CA ALA A 273 -6.68 -26.71 5.24
C ALA A 273 -6.87 -27.67 4.03
N ALA A 274 -5.83 -28.39 3.62
CA ALA A 274 -5.91 -29.36 2.53
C ALA A 274 -6.79 -30.58 2.90
N VAL A 275 -6.65 -31.08 4.14
CA VAL A 275 -7.47 -32.18 4.67
C VAL A 275 -8.93 -31.75 4.86
N GLU A 276 -9.16 -30.55 5.39
CA GLU A 276 -10.50 -29.97 5.55
C GLU A 276 -11.18 -29.77 4.19
N TYR A 277 -10.48 -29.18 3.22
CA TYR A 277 -10.98 -29.01 1.85
C TYR A 277 -11.34 -30.35 1.18
N TYR A 278 -10.55 -31.41 1.42
CA TYR A 278 -10.88 -32.74 0.90
C TYR A 278 -12.16 -33.30 1.52
N LEU A 279 -12.35 -33.15 2.84
CA LEU A 279 -13.55 -33.59 3.54
C LEU A 279 -14.81 -32.81 3.10
N ASP A 280 -14.68 -31.50 2.88
CA ASP A 280 -15.77 -30.66 2.40
C ASP A 280 -16.20 -31.01 0.97
N THR A 281 -15.26 -31.43 0.13
CA THR A 281 -15.53 -31.84 -1.26
C THR A 281 -15.95 -33.31 -1.39
N HIS A 282 -15.70 -34.15 -0.38
CA HIS A 282 -16.01 -35.58 -0.35
C HIS A 282 -16.74 -35.95 0.94
N PRO A 283 -18.07 -35.73 1.02
CA PRO A 283 -18.85 -35.91 2.25
C PRO A 283 -18.88 -37.36 2.78
N ASP A 284 -18.54 -38.35 1.93
CA ASP A 284 -18.44 -39.76 2.32
C ASP A 284 -17.10 -40.11 2.99
N ALA A 285 -16.09 -39.25 2.85
CA ALA A 285 -14.78 -39.45 3.45
C ALA A 285 -14.79 -39.04 4.93
N LYS A 286 -14.13 -39.84 5.78
CA LYS A 286 -13.96 -39.53 7.21
C LYS A 286 -12.49 -39.61 7.57
N ASP A 287 -12.02 -38.64 8.35
CA ASP A 287 -10.68 -38.69 8.91
C ASP A 287 -10.66 -39.70 10.08
N ASN A 288 -10.15 -40.91 9.82
CA ASN A 288 -10.09 -41.97 10.82
C ASN A 288 -8.88 -41.83 11.75
N VAL A 289 -7.97 -40.89 11.47
CA VAL A 289 -6.74 -40.67 12.23
C VAL A 289 -7.05 -39.94 13.54
N LYS A 290 -7.43 -40.72 14.57
CA LYS A 290 -7.61 -40.24 15.95
C LYS A 290 -6.26 -40.02 16.63
N LEU A 291 -5.56 -38.96 16.25
CA LEU A 291 -4.45 -38.49 17.06
C LEU A 291 -5.02 -37.89 18.34
N GLN A 292 -4.51 -38.34 19.49
CA GLN A 292 -4.85 -37.72 20.76
C GLN A 292 -4.53 -36.23 20.64
N CYS A 293 -5.57 -35.40 20.58
CA CYS A 293 -5.44 -33.95 20.75
C CYS A 293 -4.55 -33.75 21.97
N GLY A 294 -3.40 -33.10 21.77
CA GLY A 294 -2.30 -33.07 22.73
C GLY A 294 -2.84 -32.99 24.15
N GLY A 295 -2.58 -34.05 24.93
CA GLY A 295 -3.18 -34.25 26.24
C GLY A 295 -3.16 -32.94 27.02
N LYS A 296 -4.29 -32.61 27.66
CA LYS A 296 -4.43 -31.43 28.53
C LYS A 296 -3.14 -31.32 29.34
N ARG A 297 -2.33 -30.27 29.07
CA ARG A 297 -1.13 -30.02 29.88
C ARG A 297 -1.55 -30.10 31.34
N PRO A 298 -0.86 -30.87 32.19
CA PRO A 298 -1.19 -30.89 33.61
C PRO A 298 -1.22 -29.44 34.10
N PRO A 299 -2.27 -29.05 34.86
CA PRO A 299 -2.41 -27.67 35.29
C PRO A 299 -1.15 -27.25 36.05
N LYS A 300 -0.55 -26.13 35.63
CA LYS A 300 0.70 -25.59 36.20
C LYS A 300 0.61 -25.36 37.71
N TYR A 301 -0.60 -25.22 38.23
CA TYR A 301 -0.90 -25.01 39.64
C TYR A 301 -1.95 -26.03 40.10
N ASP A 302 -1.71 -26.61 41.26
CA ASP A 302 -2.66 -27.51 41.92
C ASP A 302 -3.70 -26.68 42.66
N LEU A 303 -4.88 -26.54 42.05
CA LEU A 303 -5.99 -25.73 42.59
C LEU A 303 -6.45 -26.25 43.96
N SER A 304 -6.26 -27.54 44.25
CA SER A 304 -6.65 -28.14 45.53
C SER A 304 -5.84 -27.61 46.72
N LYS A 305 -4.58 -27.20 46.48
CA LYS A 305 -3.69 -26.64 47.51
C LYS A 305 -3.93 -25.15 47.72
N ILE A 306 -4.24 -24.42 46.65
CA ILE A 306 -4.40 -22.96 46.69
C ILE A 306 -5.83 -22.57 47.11
N GLY A 307 -6.84 -23.28 46.63
CA GLY A 307 -8.26 -22.91 46.76
C GLY A 307 -8.73 -22.65 48.20
N PRO A 308 -8.57 -23.62 49.14
CA PRO A 308 -9.08 -23.46 50.50
C PRO A 308 -8.43 -22.29 51.25
N GLU A 309 -7.10 -22.14 51.14
CA GLU A 309 -6.37 -21.06 51.82
C GLU A 309 -6.64 -19.70 51.15
N ALA A 310 -6.70 -19.66 49.82
CA ALA A 310 -7.08 -18.46 49.08
C ALA A 310 -8.50 -18.00 49.43
N ARG A 311 -9.44 -18.93 49.66
CA ARG A 311 -10.80 -18.60 50.07
C ARG A 311 -10.86 -17.95 51.45
N VAL A 312 -10.17 -18.50 52.45
CA VAL A 312 -10.12 -17.90 53.80
C VAL A 312 -9.56 -16.48 53.74
N LEU A 313 -8.50 -16.27 52.95
CA LEU A 313 -7.90 -14.95 52.79
C LEU A 313 -8.78 -13.99 51.98
N TRP A 314 -9.50 -14.50 50.97
CA TRP A 314 -10.48 -13.76 50.19
C TRP A 314 -11.64 -13.29 51.06
N GLU A 315 -12.17 -14.17 51.91
CA GLU A 315 -13.20 -13.85 52.92
C GLU A 315 -12.65 -12.88 53.99
N SER A 316 -11.34 -12.95 54.26
CA SER A 316 -10.58 -11.98 55.08
C SER A 316 -10.17 -10.71 54.32
N ARG A 317 -10.81 -10.43 53.16
CA ARG A 317 -10.68 -9.21 52.35
C ARG A 317 -9.34 -8.98 51.64
N TRP A 318 -8.57 -10.03 51.40
CA TRP A 318 -7.40 -9.90 50.55
C TRP A 318 -7.81 -9.63 49.10
N SER A 319 -7.14 -8.70 48.43
CA SER A 319 -7.37 -8.45 47.01
C SER A 319 -6.86 -9.64 46.18
N LYS A 320 -7.49 -9.88 45.02
CA LYS A 320 -7.03 -10.93 44.08
C LYS A 320 -5.59 -10.73 43.64
N LEU A 321 -5.14 -9.47 43.55
CA LEU A 321 -3.75 -9.11 43.24
C LEU A 321 -2.80 -9.54 44.37
N LYS A 322 -3.17 -9.28 45.63
CA LYS A 322 -2.37 -9.67 46.80
C LYS A 322 -2.31 -11.19 46.96
N LEU A 323 -3.40 -11.90 46.64
CA LEU A 323 -3.42 -13.37 46.58
C LEU A 323 -2.52 -13.90 45.46
N ALA A 324 -2.60 -13.30 44.28
CA ALA A 324 -1.78 -13.68 43.12
C ALA A 324 -0.28 -13.54 43.43
N GLU A 325 0.10 -12.44 44.09
CA GLU A 325 1.46 -12.20 44.59
C GLU A 325 1.90 -13.24 45.63
N LYS A 326 1.05 -13.53 46.63
CA LYS A 326 1.34 -14.53 47.68
C LYS A 326 1.65 -15.92 47.11
N TYR A 327 0.88 -16.35 46.11
CA TYR A 327 1.01 -17.68 45.51
C TYR A 327 1.87 -17.71 44.24
N GLY A 328 2.52 -16.60 43.87
CA GLY A 328 3.37 -16.51 42.68
C GLY A 328 2.64 -16.87 41.38
N CYS A 329 1.34 -16.57 41.28
CA CYS A 329 0.51 -16.93 40.14
C CYS A 329 -0.20 -15.71 39.54
N SER A 330 -0.94 -15.90 38.45
CA SER A 330 -1.69 -14.82 37.82
C SER A 330 -3.08 -14.67 38.45
N PRO A 331 -3.69 -13.46 38.45
CA PRO A 331 -5.04 -13.25 39.00
C PRO A 331 -6.13 -14.20 38.44
N PRO A 332 -6.14 -14.56 37.13
CA PRO A 332 -7.08 -15.56 36.60
C PRO A 332 -6.91 -16.96 37.19
N THR A 333 -5.72 -17.29 37.69
CA THR A 333 -5.46 -18.57 38.36
C THR A 333 -6.09 -18.58 39.76
N ILE A 334 -6.04 -17.44 40.47
CA ILE A 334 -6.73 -17.26 41.75
C ILE A 334 -8.24 -17.33 41.57
N ASP A 335 -8.78 -16.72 40.50
CA ASP A 335 -10.21 -16.81 40.19
C ASP A 335 -10.68 -18.27 40.04
N LYS A 336 -9.94 -19.05 39.24
CA LYS A 336 -10.22 -20.49 39.08
C LYS A 336 -10.06 -21.26 40.39
N ALA A 337 -9.10 -20.90 41.25
CA ALA A 337 -8.89 -21.55 42.53
C ALA A 337 -10.03 -21.25 43.53
N LEU A 338 -10.52 -20.01 43.55
CA LEU A 338 -11.68 -19.61 44.35
C LEU A 338 -12.96 -20.27 43.85
N GLU A 339 -13.23 -20.21 42.54
CA GLU A 339 -14.37 -20.89 41.92
C GLU A 339 -14.36 -22.39 42.22
N TRP A 340 -13.20 -23.03 42.08
CA TRP A 340 -13.03 -24.43 42.44
C TRP A 340 -13.34 -24.69 43.92
N SER A 341 -12.85 -23.86 44.84
CA SER A 341 -13.09 -24.02 46.28
C SER A 341 -14.56 -23.81 46.67
N TYR A 342 -15.26 -22.85 46.06
CA TYR A 342 -16.70 -22.67 46.27
C TYR A 342 -17.49 -23.85 45.69
N ALA A 343 -17.11 -24.32 44.49
CA ALA A 343 -17.76 -25.46 43.84
C ALA A 343 -17.61 -26.78 44.62
N GLN A 344 -16.49 -26.99 45.33
CA GLN A 344 -16.33 -28.17 46.21
C GLN A 344 -17.36 -28.19 47.34
N ASP A 345 -17.74 -27.02 47.85
CA ASP A 345 -18.76 -26.89 48.90
C ASP A 345 -20.19 -26.76 48.32
N GLY A 346 -20.36 -26.93 47.00
CA GLY A 346 -21.65 -26.76 46.32
C GLY A 346 -22.16 -25.31 46.30
N LEU A 347 -21.29 -24.34 46.55
CA LEU A 347 -21.61 -22.91 46.58
C LEU A 347 -21.16 -22.25 45.26
N SER A 348 -21.89 -21.23 44.82
CA SER A 348 -21.43 -20.32 43.77
C SER A 348 -20.49 -19.28 44.37
N MET A 349 -19.46 -18.87 43.62
CA MET A 349 -18.59 -17.76 44.05
C MET A 349 -19.45 -16.50 44.23
N PRO A 350 -19.39 -15.82 45.39
CA PRO A 350 -20.21 -14.64 45.63
C PRO A 350 -19.81 -13.52 44.67
N THR A 351 -20.81 -12.89 44.07
CA THR A 351 -20.61 -11.74 43.19
C THR A 351 -20.07 -10.55 43.99
N LYS A 352 -19.45 -9.59 43.29
CA LYS A 352 -18.96 -8.36 43.91
C LYS A 352 -20.07 -7.61 44.65
N GLU A 353 -21.29 -7.66 44.14
CA GLU A 353 -22.47 -7.03 44.76
C GLU A 353 -22.92 -7.74 46.03
N GLU A 354 -22.94 -9.07 46.05
CA GLU A 354 -23.26 -9.86 47.24
C GLU A 354 -22.25 -9.64 48.36
N LEU A 355 -20.95 -9.58 48.02
CA LEU A 355 -19.90 -9.21 48.97
C LEU A 355 -20.12 -7.80 49.52
N GLN A 356 -20.44 -6.83 48.66
CA GLN A 356 -20.72 -5.46 49.10
C GLN A 356 -21.97 -5.38 49.99
N LYS A 357 -23.03 -6.13 49.68
CA LYS A 357 -24.24 -6.22 50.51
C LYS A 357 -23.91 -6.83 51.88
N ALA A 358 -23.17 -7.94 51.93
CA ALA A 358 -22.75 -8.55 53.19
C ALA A 358 -21.92 -7.59 54.06
N ILE A 359 -21.04 -6.80 53.44
CA ILE A 359 -20.24 -5.78 54.11
C ILE A 359 -21.14 -4.64 54.64
N ALA A 360 -22.11 -4.17 53.85
CA ALA A 360 -23.08 -3.16 54.26
C ALA A 360 -23.92 -3.64 55.44
N THR A 361 -24.41 -4.88 55.41
CA THR A 361 -25.15 -5.49 56.53
C THR A 361 -24.29 -5.61 57.79
N ARG A 362 -23.00 -5.96 57.67
CA ARG A 362 -22.09 -6.00 58.82
C ARG A 362 -21.84 -4.60 59.41
N ALA A 363 -21.62 -3.60 58.57
CA ALA A 363 -21.47 -2.21 59.02
C ALA A 363 -22.73 -1.73 59.76
N ARG A 364 -23.92 -2.11 59.25
CA ARG A 364 -25.20 -1.81 59.88
C ARG A 364 -25.33 -2.43 61.26
N LYS A 365 -24.99 -3.72 61.42
CA LYS A 365 -24.99 -4.40 62.72
C LYS A 365 -24.10 -3.69 63.75
N LEU A 366 -22.90 -3.27 63.36
CA LEU A 366 -22.00 -2.54 64.26
C LEU A 366 -22.59 -1.17 64.67
N LEU A 367 -23.28 -0.49 63.75
CA LEU A 367 -23.99 0.75 64.06
C LEU A 367 -25.17 0.53 65.01
N ASP A 368 -25.91 -0.57 64.84
CA ASP A 368 -27.03 -0.95 65.71
C ASP A 368 -26.53 -1.40 67.10
N GLU A 369 -25.28 -1.86 67.22
CA GLU A 369 -24.55 -2.08 68.48
C GLU A 369 -23.99 -0.78 69.09
N GLU A 370 -24.47 0.38 68.63
CA GLU A 370 -24.11 1.73 69.08
C GLU A 370 -22.63 2.14 68.91
N LYS A 371 -21.87 1.40 68.09
CA LYS A 371 -20.47 1.74 67.78
C LYS A 371 -20.37 3.06 67.05
N SER A 372 -19.34 3.83 67.39
CA SER A 372 -19.06 5.10 66.71
C SER A 372 -18.59 4.83 65.27
N LEU A 373 -18.67 5.84 64.39
CA LEU A 373 -18.19 5.68 63.01
C LEU A 373 -16.69 5.34 62.95
N GLU A 374 -15.90 5.89 63.87
CA GLU A 374 -14.46 5.63 64.00
C GLU A 374 -14.21 4.18 64.46
N GLU A 375 -14.99 3.68 65.43
CA GLU A 375 -14.90 2.29 65.86
C GLU A 375 -15.30 1.32 64.74
N ILE A 376 -16.31 1.69 63.93
CA ILE A 376 -16.73 0.89 62.78
C ILE A 376 -15.64 0.86 61.70
N SER A 377 -15.00 1.99 61.41
CA SER A 377 -13.95 2.07 60.40
C SER A 377 -12.71 1.26 60.81
N ASP A 378 -12.32 1.33 62.09
CA ASP A 378 -11.25 0.52 62.68
C ASP A 378 -11.56 -0.98 62.66
N ILE A 379 -12.75 -1.40 63.13
CA ILE A 379 -13.15 -2.82 63.14
C ILE A 379 -13.23 -3.40 61.73
N MET A 380 -13.59 -2.56 60.75
CA MET A 380 -13.70 -2.96 59.35
C MET A 380 -12.39 -2.79 58.58
N ASP A 381 -11.32 -2.30 59.18
CA ASP A 381 -10.04 -2.01 58.52
C ASP A 381 -10.25 -1.21 57.21
N CYS A 382 -11.04 -0.13 57.27
CA CYS A 382 -11.32 0.72 56.12
C CYS A 382 -11.45 2.20 56.51
N SER A 383 -11.37 3.11 55.56
CA SER A 383 -11.49 4.55 55.85
C SER A 383 -12.93 4.94 56.26
N ASP A 384 -13.08 6.01 57.04
CA ASP A 384 -14.37 6.59 57.42
C ASP A 384 -15.29 6.86 56.22
N VAL A 385 -14.73 7.28 55.09
CA VAL A 385 -15.46 7.53 53.85
C VAL A 385 -16.05 6.23 53.31
N THR A 386 -15.27 5.15 53.36
CA THR A 386 -15.70 3.81 52.92
C THR A 386 -16.75 3.23 53.87
N ALA A 387 -16.56 3.38 55.19
CA ALA A 387 -17.53 2.97 56.20
C ALA A 387 -18.89 3.68 56.02
N ARG A 388 -18.87 5.01 55.81
CA ARG A 388 -20.09 5.79 55.48
C ARG A 388 -20.76 5.30 54.20
N ARG A 389 -19.98 4.96 53.17
CA ARG A 389 -20.53 4.43 51.92
C ARG A 389 -21.27 3.10 52.14
N TYR A 390 -20.70 2.19 52.91
CA TYR A 390 -21.35 0.91 53.23
C TYR A 390 -22.62 1.09 54.06
N LEU A 391 -22.60 1.97 55.06
CA LEU A 391 -23.78 2.32 55.83
C LEU A 391 -24.87 2.92 54.93
N LYS A 392 -24.52 3.88 54.08
CA LYS A 392 -25.44 4.49 53.11
C LYS A 392 -26.08 3.44 52.20
N MET A 393 -25.30 2.51 51.65
CA MET A 393 -25.83 1.40 50.84
C MET A 393 -26.83 0.52 51.62
N SER A 394 -26.58 0.28 52.91
CA SER A 394 -27.52 -0.48 53.76
C SER A 394 -28.83 0.28 54.00
N PHE A 395 -28.76 1.59 54.26
CA PHE A 395 -29.95 2.43 54.47
C PHE A 395 -30.77 2.59 53.19
N GLU A 396 -30.10 2.78 52.04
CA GLU A 396 -30.74 2.85 50.73
C GLU A 396 -31.47 1.53 50.38
N ALA A 397 -30.90 0.38 50.71
CA ALA A 397 -31.55 -0.92 50.52
C ALA A 397 -32.83 -1.09 51.34
N GLU A 398 -32.97 -0.39 52.47
CA GLU A 398 -34.18 -0.36 53.31
C GLU A 398 -35.13 0.80 52.96
N GLY A 399 -34.80 1.63 51.97
CA GLY A 399 -35.58 2.83 51.62
C GLY A 399 -35.54 3.92 52.70
N LYS A 400 -34.54 3.91 53.59
CA LYS A 400 -34.37 4.86 54.68
C LYS A 400 -33.27 5.86 54.37
N THR A 401 -33.39 7.07 54.89
CA THR A 401 -32.31 8.06 54.86
C THR A 401 -31.29 7.74 55.94
N MET A 402 -29.99 7.77 55.59
CA MET A 402 -28.91 7.56 56.54
C MET A 402 -28.91 8.70 57.58
N PRO A 403 -28.94 8.41 58.89
CA PRO A 403 -28.87 9.43 59.92
C PRO A 403 -27.53 10.19 59.86
N ASP A 404 -27.52 11.47 60.22
CA ASP A 404 -26.29 12.25 60.23
C ASP A 404 -25.41 11.77 61.40
N LEU A 405 -24.34 11.06 61.06
CA LEU A 405 -23.37 10.52 62.02
C LEU A 405 -22.33 11.57 62.44
N ARG A 406 -22.49 12.84 62.04
CA ARG A 406 -21.66 13.96 62.49
C ARG A 406 -22.09 14.39 63.91
N ARG A 407 -21.48 13.74 64.91
CA ARG A 407 -21.54 14.03 66.36
C ARG A 407 -22.74 13.42 67.13
N LYS A 408 -22.45 12.41 67.97
CA LYS A 408 -23.15 12.26 69.26
C LYS A 408 -22.81 13.52 70.08
N SER A 409 -23.76 14.43 70.23
CA SER A 409 -23.70 15.43 71.28
C SER A 409 -23.70 14.71 72.61
N ALA A 410 -22.70 15.00 73.45
CA ALA A 410 -22.77 14.70 74.87
C ALA A 410 -24.12 15.19 75.42
N GLY A 411 -24.90 14.30 76.02
CA GLY A 411 -26.23 14.61 76.53
C GLY A 411 -26.87 13.42 77.23
N THR A 412 -26.52 13.29 78.53
CA THR A 412 -27.14 12.53 79.63
C THR A 412 -27.23 11.02 79.53
#